data_AF-A0A3B0V977-F1
#
_entry.id   AF-A0A3B0V977-F1
#
_cell.length_a   1.000
_cell.length_b   1.000
_cell.length_c   1.000
_cell.angle_alpha   90.00
_cell.angle_beta   90.00
_cell.angle_gamma   90.00
#
_symmetry.space_group_name_H-M   'P 1'
#
loop_
_entity.id
_entity.type
_entity.pdbx_description
1 polymer ?
#
loop_
_entity_poly.entity_id
_entity_poly.type
_entity_poly.pdbx_seq_one_letter_code
_entity_poly.pdbx_strand_id
1 'polypeptide(L)'
;MEQAKRSFSGQYYLTAIGITALILTLPVVSSFFFWLYFITPLPIIYYITVLDFKRGSRLAAYAAVPAAGLILVKTADVQIVFSALSLIPAGIIIGQSINRGDSIHRAGLKGIGAIILTWLVLGVVFSAFSQVNIYKAVLKEIDTSLSIAFKSYSTSPGLTPDSKAQLKEVFQRTRE
;
A
#
# COMPACT_ATOMS: atom_id res chain seq x y z
N MET A 1 -5.92 0.14 33.39
CA MET A 1 -7.27 0.29 32.83
C MET A 1 -7.70 -1.04 32.26
N GLU A 2 -8.57 -1.74 32.98
CA GLU A 2 -9.07 -3.06 32.60
C GLU A 2 -10.09 -2.88 31.47
N GLN A 3 -9.69 -3.20 30.22
CA GLN A 3 -10.60 -3.14 29.08
C GLN A 3 -11.66 -4.24 29.27
N ALA A 4 -12.87 -3.83 29.66
CA ALA A 4 -14.03 -4.70 29.70
C ALA A 4 -14.17 -5.41 28.35
N LYS A 5 -14.06 -6.74 28.38
CA LYS A 5 -14.01 -7.63 27.22
C LYS A 5 -15.34 -7.57 26.46
N ARG A 6 -15.48 -6.61 25.53
CA ARG A 6 -16.70 -6.44 24.73
C ARG A 6 -16.91 -7.69 23.86
N SER A 7 -18.02 -8.38 24.09
CA SER A 7 -18.46 -9.52 23.28
C SER A 7 -19.26 -8.97 22.09
N PHE A 8 -18.69 -9.04 20.89
CA PHE A 8 -19.38 -8.64 19.66
C PHE A 8 -20.21 -9.81 19.09
N SER A 9 -21.39 -9.52 18.54
CA SER A 9 -22.26 -10.50 17.90
C SER A 9 -21.70 -10.97 16.55
N GLY A 10 -22.09 -12.17 16.09
CA GLY A 10 -21.65 -12.70 14.79
C GLY A 10 -21.99 -11.79 13.61
N GLN A 11 -23.12 -11.09 13.67
CA GLN A 11 -23.54 -10.13 12.64
C GLN A 11 -22.59 -8.93 12.55
N TYR A 12 -22.05 -8.46 13.67
CA TYR A 12 -21.06 -7.37 13.69
C TYR A 12 -19.75 -7.78 12.99
N TYR A 13 -19.31 -9.02 13.16
CA TYR A 13 -18.11 -9.50 12.47
C TYR A 13 -18.32 -9.53 10.95
N LEU A 14 -19.48 -10.00 10.49
CA LEU A 14 -19.79 -10.05 9.05
C LEU A 14 -19.84 -8.65 8.43
N THR A 15 -20.48 -7.69 9.10
CA THR A 15 -20.52 -6.30 8.60
C THR A 15 -19.14 -5.65 8.61
N ALA A 16 -18.34 -5.86 9.66
CA ALA A 16 -16.98 -5.35 9.76
C ALA A 16 -16.08 -5.92 8.64
N ILE A 17 -16.18 -7.22 8.36
CA ILE A 17 -15.47 -7.88 7.26
C ILE A 17 -15.90 -7.28 5.92
N GLY A 18 -17.20 -7.16 5.67
CA GLY A 18 -17.73 -6.60 4.42
C GLY A 18 -17.28 -5.16 4.16
N ILE A 19 -17.38 -4.29 5.17
CA ILE A 19 -16.95 -2.89 5.07
C ILE A 19 -15.44 -2.80 4.83
N THR A 20 -14.64 -3.58 5.55
CA THR A 20 -13.18 -3.54 5.40
C THR A 20 -12.75 -4.07 4.03
N ALA A 21 -13.37 -5.14 3.56
CA ALA A 21 -13.11 -5.66 2.22
C ALA A 21 -13.47 -4.63 1.14
N LEU A 22 -14.57 -3.89 1.32
CA LEU A 22 -14.97 -2.83 0.42
C LEU A 22 -13.96 -1.65 0.42
N ILE A 23 -13.48 -1.23 1.60
CA ILE A 23 -12.44 -0.20 1.72
C ILE A 23 -11.11 -0.64 1.07
N LEU A 24 -10.75 -1.93 1.16
CA LEU A 24 -9.55 -2.47 0.52
C LEU A 24 -9.66 -2.55 -1.00
N THR A 25 -10.87 -2.74 -1.53
CA THR A 25 -11.11 -2.99 -2.97
C THR A 25 -11.39 -1.71 -3.76
N LEU A 26 -12.15 -0.76 -3.18
CA LEU A 26 -12.54 0.47 -3.87
C LEU A 26 -11.41 1.29 -4.49
N PRO A 27 -10.26 1.53 -3.80
CA PRO A 27 -9.16 2.31 -4.36
C PRO A 27 -8.57 1.69 -5.64
N VAL A 28 -8.71 0.38 -5.80
CA VAL A 28 -8.21 -0.39 -6.93
C VAL A 28 -9.19 -0.37 -8.10
N VAL A 29 -10.48 -0.45 -7.81
CA VAL A 29 -11.52 -0.56 -8.84
C VAL A 29 -11.74 0.77 -9.57
N SER A 30 -11.50 1.90 -8.91
CA SER A 30 -11.64 3.22 -9.54
C SER A 30 -10.66 4.24 -8.97
N SER A 31 -9.98 4.96 -9.85
CA SER A 31 -9.03 6.02 -9.51
C SER A 31 -9.67 7.16 -8.70
N PHE A 32 -10.99 7.36 -8.79
CA PHE A 32 -11.71 8.33 -7.98
C PHE A 32 -11.58 8.06 -6.46
N PHE A 33 -11.40 6.79 -6.10
CA PHE A 33 -11.26 6.34 -4.72
C PHE A 33 -9.81 6.20 -4.26
N PHE A 34 -8.83 6.74 -4.98
CA PHE A 34 -7.42 6.64 -4.60
C PHE A 34 -7.15 7.14 -3.17
N TRP A 35 -7.85 8.18 -2.72
CA TRP A 35 -7.73 8.72 -1.37
C TRP A 35 -8.08 7.71 -0.25
N LEU A 36 -8.87 6.67 -0.55
CA LEU A 36 -9.20 5.63 0.42
C LEU A 36 -7.96 4.80 0.81
N TYR A 37 -6.89 4.78 0.02
CA TYR A 37 -5.61 4.15 0.42
C TYR A 37 -5.07 4.71 1.73
N PHE A 38 -5.26 6.01 2.00
CA PHE A 38 -4.83 6.64 3.25
C PHE A 38 -5.68 6.20 4.45
N ILE A 39 -6.91 5.75 4.20
CA ILE A 39 -7.88 5.32 5.22
C ILE A 39 -7.84 3.80 5.41
N THR A 40 -7.35 3.04 4.44
CA THR A 40 -7.20 1.58 4.50
C THR A 40 -6.61 1.04 5.80
N PRO A 41 -5.56 1.61 6.42
CA PRO A 41 -5.04 1.09 7.68
C PRO A 41 -5.95 1.39 8.89
N LEU A 42 -6.87 2.35 8.82
CA LEU A 42 -7.69 2.78 9.96
C LEU A 42 -8.62 1.67 10.50
N PRO A 43 -9.41 0.96 9.67
CA PRO A 43 -10.21 -0.18 10.15
C PRO A 43 -9.34 -1.24 10.85
N ILE A 44 -8.16 -1.53 10.27
CA ILE A 44 -7.21 -2.49 10.85
C ILE A 44 -6.73 -2.02 12.23
N ILE A 45 -6.32 -0.75 12.34
CA ILE A 45 -5.91 -0.13 13.61
C ILE A 45 -7.03 -0.25 14.64
N TYR A 46 -8.26 0.11 14.26
CA TYR A 46 -9.44 0.02 15.12
C TYR A 46 -9.68 -1.40 15.63
N TYR A 47 -9.61 -2.41 14.76
CA TYR A 47 -9.81 -3.80 15.19
C TYR A 47 -8.74 -4.27 16.15
N ILE A 48 -7.48 -3.87 15.93
CA ILE A 48 -6.37 -4.26 16.81
C ILE A 48 -6.48 -3.54 18.16
N THR A 49 -6.93 -2.28 18.20
CA THR A 49 -7.04 -1.51 19.44
C THR A 49 -8.26 -1.89 20.28
N VAL A 50 -9.36 -2.32 19.64
CA VAL A 50 -10.62 -2.64 20.35
C VAL A 50 -10.80 -4.13 20.64
N LEU A 51 -10.34 -5.03 19.75
CA LEU A 51 -10.63 -6.47 19.83
C LEU A 51 -9.46 -7.31 20.33
N ASP A 52 -8.37 -6.69 20.78
CA ASP A 52 -7.06 -7.32 20.97
C ASP A 52 -6.41 -7.80 19.67
N PHE A 53 -5.10 -7.99 19.73
CA PHE A 53 -4.29 -8.42 18.59
C PHE A 53 -4.81 -9.70 17.92
N LYS A 54 -5.17 -10.73 18.69
CA LYS A 54 -5.58 -12.04 18.15
C LYS A 54 -6.88 -11.99 17.37
N ARG A 55 -7.88 -11.21 17.80
CA ARG A 55 -9.17 -11.14 17.10
C ARG A 55 -9.13 -10.10 15.99
N GLY A 56 -8.47 -8.97 16.23
CA GLY A 56 -8.30 -7.94 15.21
C GLY A 56 -7.51 -8.43 13.99
N SER A 57 -6.44 -9.20 14.19
CA SER A 57 -5.67 -9.76 13.07
C SER A 57 -6.44 -10.81 12.27
N ARG A 58 -7.26 -11.64 12.94
CA ARG A 58 -8.17 -12.58 12.24
C ARG A 58 -9.21 -11.85 11.42
N LEU A 59 -9.82 -10.79 11.96
CA LEU A 59 -10.82 -10.01 11.24
C LEU A 59 -10.20 -9.33 10.01
N ALA A 60 -9.00 -8.75 10.16
CA ALA A 60 -8.22 -8.23 9.04
C ALA A 60 -7.94 -9.30 7.97
N ALA A 61 -7.52 -10.51 8.37
CA ALA A 61 -7.28 -11.61 7.44
C ALA A 61 -8.57 -12.06 6.73
N TYR A 62 -9.69 -12.18 7.45
CA TYR A 62 -10.99 -12.53 6.86
C TYR A 62 -11.53 -11.46 5.93
N ALA A 63 -11.19 -10.19 6.10
CA ALA A 63 -11.50 -9.12 5.14
C ALA A 63 -10.55 -9.12 3.94
N ALA A 64 -9.29 -9.46 4.13
CA ALA A 64 -8.28 -9.50 3.07
C ALA A 64 -8.59 -10.56 2.01
N VAL A 65 -9.09 -11.74 2.40
CA VAL A 65 -9.40 -12.85 1.47
C VAL A 65 -10.45 -12.47 0.40
N PRO A 66 -11.67 -12.02 0.75
CA PRO A 66 -12.65 -11.60 -0.25
C PRO A 66 -12.19 -10.36 -1.02
N ALA A 67 -11.46 -9.43 -0.38
CA ALA A 67 -10.88 -8.28 -1.08
C ALA A 67 -9.91 -8.71 -2.18
N ALA A 68 -9.00 -9.64 -1.86
CA ALA A 68 -8.04 -10.21 -2.81
C ALA A 68 -8.77 -10.89 -3.98
N GLY A 69 -9.78 -11.71 -3.68
CA GLY A 69 -10.58 -12.39 -4.69
C GLY A 69 -11.29 -11.42 -5.63
N LEU A 70 -11.92 -10.37 -5.09
CA LEU A 70 -12.58 -9.34 -5.89
C LEU A 70 -11.62 -8.56 -6.79
N ILE A 71 -10.47 -8.16 -6.26
CA ILE A 71 -9.44 -7.47 -7.04
C ILE A 71 -8.95 -8.38 -8.16
N LEU A 72 -8.60 -9.63 -7.85
CA LEU A 72 -8.06 -10.57 -8.82
C LEU A 72 -9.06 -10.87 -9.95
N VAL A 73 -10.34 -11.07 -9.63
CA VAL A 73 -11.39 -11.26 -10.65
C VAL A 73 -11.53 -10.03 -11.54
N LYS A 74 -11.32 -8.82 -11.00
CA LYS A 74 -11.51 -7.57 -11.76
C LYS A 74 -10.30 -7.19 -12.61
N THR A 75 -9.08 -7.40 -12.11
CA THR A 75 -7.85 -6.93 -12.74
C THR A 75 -7.05 -8.04 -13.40
N ALA A 76 -7.26 -9.30 -13.02
CA ALA A 76 -6.41 -10.44 -13.37
C ALA A 76 -4.91 -10.22 -13.05
N ASP A 77 -4.61 -9.29 -12.13
CA ASP A 77 -3.24 -8.87 -11.81
C ASP A 77 -2.94 -9.05 -10.31
N VAL A 78 -2.01 -9.97 -10.04
CA VAL A 78 -1.56 -10.32 -8.70
C VAL A 78 -0.75 -9.18 -8.06
N GLN A 79 -0.05 -8.35 -8.85
CA GLN A 79 0.70 -7.20 -8.33
C GLN A 79 -0.22 -6.18 -7.68
N ILE A 80 -1.40 -5.97 -8.28
CA ILE A 80 -2.41 -5.06 -7.76
C ILE A 80 -2.99 -5.58 -6.44
N VAL A 81 -3.22 -6.89 -6.33
CA VAL A 81 -3.64 -7.53 -5.07
C VAL A 81 -2.60 -7.28 -3.97
N PHE A 82 -1.32 -7.53 -4.24
CA PHE A 82 -0.26 -7.30 -3.27
C PHE A 82 -0.14 -5.84 -2.85
N SER A 83 -0.27 -4.92 -3.80
CA SER A 83 -0.24 -3.48 -3.53
C SER A 83 -1.39 -3.07 -2.61
N ALA A 84 -2.61 -3.55 -2.88
CA ALA A 84 -3.80 -3.24 -2.07
C ALA A 84 -3.71 -3.76 -0.62
N LEU A 85 -3.15 -4.96 -0.44
CA LEU A 85 -3.05 -5.60 0.88
C LEU A 85 -1.79 -5.19 1.67
N SER A 86 -0.82 -4.53 1.03
CA SER A 86 0.46 -4.12 1.64
C SER A 86 0.33 -3.21 2.87
N LEU A 87 -0.81 -2.52 3.02
CA LEU A 87 -1.08 -1.62 4.14
C LEU A 87 -1.62 -2.33 5.39
N ILE A 88 -2.04 -3.59 5.28
CA ILE A 88 -2.57 -4.36 6.42
C ILE A 88 -1.51 -4.54 7.51
N PRO A 89 -0.28 -5.00 7.23
CA PRO A 89 0.76 -5.14 8.25
C PRO A 89 1.08 -3.82 8.97
N ALA A 90 1.06 -2.70 8.24
CA ALA A 90 1.26 -1.37 8.82
C ALA A 90 0.16 -1.00 9.81
N GLY A 91 -1.11 -1.21 9.44
CA GLY A 91 -2.24 -1.01 10.36
C GLY A 91 -2.16 -1.88 11.61
N ILE A 92 -1.70 -3.14 11.46
CA ILE A 92 -1.48 -4.05 12.59
C ILE A 92 -0.40 -3.52 13.54
N ILE A 93 0.76 -3.13 13.01
CA ILE A 93 1.90 -2.68 13.81
C ILE A 93 1.60 -1.34 14.50
N ILE A 94 0.93 -0.43 13.81
CA ILE A 94 0.48 0.85 14.40
C ILE A 94 -0.52 0.57 15.53
N GLY A 95 -1.55 -0.25 15.30
CA GLY A 95 -2.54 -0.62 16.31
C GLY A 95 -1.91 -1.30 17.54
N GLN A 96 -0.94 -2.19 17.33
CA GLN A 96 -0.17 -2.79 18.42
C GLN A 96 0.63 -1.75 19.21
N SER A 97 1.25 -0.79 18.52
CA SER A 97 2.04 0.27 19.16
C SER A 97 1.15 1.17 20.02
N ILE A 98 -0.06 1.48 19.56
CA ILE A 98 -1.08 2.21 20.33
C ILE A 98 -1.46 1.43 21.60
N ASN A 99 -1.73 0.13 21.50
CA ASN A 99 -2.07 -0.70 22.66
C ASN A 99 -0.92 -0.81 23.68
N ARG A 100 0.33 -0.66 23.22
CA ARG A 100 1.53 -0.65 24.08
C ARG A 100 1.80 0.71 24.72
N GLY A 101 1.00 1.75 24.39
CA GLY A 101 1.20 3.11 24.87
C GLY A 101 2.42 3.80 24.27
N ASP A 102 2.88 3.37 23.09
CA ASP A 102 3.97 4.05 22.40
C ASP A 102 3.58 5.49 22.02
N SER A 103 4.56 6.41 22.02
CA SER A 103 4.34 7.76 21.51
C SER A 103 4.00 7.75 20.02
N ILE A 104 3.26 8.77 19.57
CA ILE A 104 2.80 8.91 18.17
C ILE A 104 3.97 8.79 17.18
N HIS A 105 5.10 9.44 17.47
CA HIS A 105 6.29 9.39 16.62
C HIS A 105 6.87 7.97 16.50
N ARG A 106 6.91 7.20 17.60
CA ARG A 106 7.40 5.82 17.59
C ARG A 106 6.46 4.89 16.84
N ALA A 107 5.15 5.04 17.04
CA ALA A 107 4.14 4.27 16.31
C ALA A 107 4.22 4.56 14.80
N GLY A 108 4.37 5.84 14.42
CA GLY A 108 4.58 6.25 13.03
C GLY A 108 5.83 5.64 12.40
N LEU A 109 6.98 5.72 13.10
CA LEU A 109 8.23 5.14 12.61
C LEU A 109 8.14 3.62 12.43
N LYS A 110 7.52 2.91 13.38
CA LYS A 110 7.26 1.47 13.27
C LYS A 110 6.33 1.15 12.10
N GLY A 111 5.31 1.99 11.86
CA GLY A 111 4.42 1.88 10.71
C GLY A 111 5.15 2.03 9.38
N ILE A 112 6.00 3.05 9.25
CA ILE A 112 6.82 3.26 8.04
C ILE A 112 7.75 2.06 7.82
N GLY A 113 8.45 1.62 8.87
CA GLY A 113 9.31 0.43 8.81
C GLY A 113 8.54 -0.83 8.39
N ALA A 114 7.31 -0.99 8.89
CA ALA A 114 6.42 -2.09 8.49
C ALA A 114 6.07 -2.05 7.00
N ILE A 115 5.75 -0.87 6.47
CA ILE A 115 5.44 -0.69 5.04
C ILE A 115 6.66 -1.08 4.21
N ILE A 116 7.83 -0.49 4.50
CA ILE A 116 9.07 -0.76 3.76
C ILE A 116 9.38 -2.26 3.77
N LEU A 117 9.33 -2.89 4.95
CA LEU A 117 9.61 -4.31 5.09
C LEU A 117 8.60 -5.17 4.33
N THR A 118 7.32 -4.80 4.36
CA THR A 118 6.26 -5.50 3.61
C THR A 118 6.52 -5.43 2.11
N TRP A 119 6.84 -4.25 1.58
CA TRP A 119 7.17 -4.09 0.16
C TRP A 119 8.42 -4.86 -0.26
N LEU A 120 9.46 -4.91 0.59
CA LEU A 120 10.65 -5.73 0.32
C LEU A 120 10.31 -7.22 0.25
N VAL A 121 9.55 -7.73 1.23
CA VAL A 121 9.13 -9.14 1.26
C VAL A 121 8.25 -9.46 0.06
N LEU A 122 7.27 -8.61 -0.26
CA LEU A 122 6.41 -8.79 -1.43
C LEU A 122 7.21 -8.75 -2.74
N GLY A 123 8.20 -7.87 -2.85
CA GLY A 123 9.08 -7.81 -4.01
C GLY A 123 9.89 -9.09 -4.22
N VAL A 124 10.46 -9.63 -3.14
CA VAL A 124 11.20 -10.91 -3.18
C VAL A 124 10.27 -12.06 -3.57
N VAL A 125 9.10 -12.15 -2.94
CA VAL A 125 8.09 -13.17 -3.24
C VAL A 125 7.67 -13.07 -4.71
N PHE A 126 7.28 -11.87 -5.17
CA PHE A 126 6.85 -11.64 -6.54
C PHE A 126 7.92 -12.05 -7.55
N SER A 127 9.18 -11.67 -7.33
CA SER A 127 10.27 -12.05 -8.23
C SER A 127 10.53 -13.55 -8.28
N ALA A 128 10.45 -14.23 -7.15
CA ALA A 128 10.62 -15.68 -7.09
C ALA A 128 9.57 -16.41 -7.95
N PHE A 129 8.33 -15.89 -7.99
CA PHE A 129 7.24 -16.53 -8.76
C PHE A 129 7.15 -16.07 -10.21
N SER A 130 7.51 -14.82 -10.53
CA SER A 130 7.28 -14.27 -11.87
C SER A 130 8.43 -14.53 -12.86
N GLN A 131 9.53 -15.15 -12.44
CA GLN A 131 10.78 -15.26 -13.23
C GLN A 131 11.30 -13.91 -13.77
N VAL A 132 10.79 -12.80 -13.25
CA VAL A 132 11.19 -11.46 -13.63
C VAL A 132 12.44 -11.12 -12.83
N ASN A 133 13.52 -10.79 -13.55
CA ASN A 133 14.71 -10.22 -12.96
C ASN A 133 14.38 -8.81 -12.41
N ILE A 134 14.22 -8.68 -11.08
CA ILE A 134 13.87 -7.41 -10.41
C ILE A 134 14.79 -6.28 -10.84
N TYR A 135 16.09 -6.55 -10.93
CA TYR A 135 17.07 -5.52 -11.28
C TYR A 135 16.76 -4.92 -12.66
N LYS A 136 16.44 -5.76 -13.65
CA LYS A 136 16.01 -5.28 -14.98
C LYS A 136 14.67 -4.56 -14.96
N ALA A 137 13.71 -5.01 -14.14
CA ALA A 137 12.41 -4.36 -14.02
C ALA A 137 12.52 -2.97 -13.38
N VAL A 138 13.31 -2.84 -12.31
CA VAL A 138 13.58 -1.56 -11.64
C VAL A 138 14.31 -0.61 -12.58
N LEU A 139 15.34 -1.07 -13.29
CA LEU A 139 16.04 -0.26 -14.29
C LEU A 139 15.08 0.26 -15.37
N LYS A 140 14.20 -0.61 -15.88
CA LYS A 140 13.19 -0.24 -16.88
C LYS A 140 12.21 0.79 -16.34
N GLU A 141 11.76 0.66 -15.10
CA GLU A 141 10.84 1.61 -14.47
C GLU A 141 11.51 2.96 -14.21
N ILE A 142 12.77 2.96 -13.75
CA ILE A 142 13.58 4.17 -13.61
C ILE A 142 13.73 4.87 -14.97
N ASP A 143 14.07 4.13 -16.02
CA ASP A 143 14.22 4.67 -17.38
C ASP A 143 12.90 5.24 -17.93
N THR A 144 11.79 4.55 -17.66
CA THR A 144 10.44 4.95 -18.08
C THR A 144 10.01 6.23 -17.36
N SER A 145 10.15 6.28 -16.03
CA SER A 145 9.79 7.44 -15.21
C SER A 145 10.67 8.66 -15.53
N LEU A 146 11.97 8.46 -15.76
CA LEU A 146 12.89 9.50 -16.26
C LEU A 146 12.44 10.04 -17.62
N SER A 147 12.09 9.15 -18.55
CA SER A 147 11.60 9.56 -19.88
C SER A 147 10.28 10.33 -19.81
N ILE A 148 9.35 9.91 -18.93
CA ILE A 148 8.09 10.63 -18.70
C ILE A 148 8.35 12.00 -18.09
N ALA A 149 9.22 12.09 -17.09
CA ALA A 149 9.60 13.34 -16.45
C ALA A 149 10.23 14.30 -17.47
N PHE A 150 11.20 13.82 -18.26
CA PHE A 150 11.83 14.60 -19.32
C PHE A 150 10.80 15.10 -20.33
N LYS A 151 9.89 14.24 -20.79
CA LYS A 151 8.82 14.64 -21.71
C LYS A 151 7.97 15.75 -21.10
N SER A 152 7.52 15.57 -19.86
CA SER A 152 6.71 16.56 -19.12
C SER A 152 7.41 17.91 -19.02
N TYR A 153 8.68 17.94 -18.62
CA TYR A 153 9.46 19.17 -18.54
C TYR A 153 9.73 19.78 -19.92
N SER A 154 10.17 19.00 -20.91
CA SER A 154 10.47 19.51 -22.27
C SER A 154 9.26 20.15 -22.97
N THR A 155 8.05 19.71 -22.64
CA THR A 155 6.79 20.27 -23.14
C THR A 155 6.25 21.45 -22.33
N SER A 156 6.86 21.78 -21.19
CA SER A 156 6.41 22.90 -20.36
C SER A 156 6.59 24.23 -21.09
N PRO A 157 5.55 25.10 -21.12
CA PRO A 157 5.59 26.39 -21.82
C PRO A 157 6.57 27.40 -21.21
N GLY A 158 7.05 27.19 -19.98
CA GLY A 158 7.95 28.12 -19.27
C GLY A 158 9.45 27.95 -19.55
N LEU A 159 9.88 26.98 -20.37
CA LEU A 159 11.29 26.74 -20.64
C LEU A 159 11.74 27.42 -21.94
N THR A 160 12.83 28.17 -21.87
CA THR A 160 13.50 28.75 -23.04
C THR A 160 14.09 27.64 -23.93
N PRO A 161 14.30 27.89 -25.23
CA PRO A 161 14.92 26.91 -26.14
C PRO A 161 16.27 26.38 -25.63
N ASP A 162 17.10 27.26 -25.05
CA ASP A 162 18.40 26.89 -24.49
C ASP A 162 18.28 25.96 -23.28
N SER A 163 17.34 26.23 -22.37
CA SER A 163 17.08 25.35 -21.23
C SER A 163 16.55 23.98 -21.67
N LYS A 164 15.79 23.90 -22.76
CA LYS A 164 15.36 22.62 -23.34
C LYS A 164 16.53 21.84 -23.95
N ALA A 165 17.46 22.52 -24.62
CA ALA A 165 18.66 21.90 -25.17
C ALA A 165 19.58 21.35 -24.07
N GLN A 166 19.82 22.12 -23.01
CA GLN A 166 20.60 21.69 -21.85
C GLN A 166 19.93 20.51 -21.12
N LEU A 167 18.61 20.55 -20.92
CA LEU A 167 17.88 19.45 -20.30
C LEU A 167 18.01 18.15 -21.11
N LYS A 168 17.96 18.25 -22.46
CA LYS A 168 18.14 17.10 -23.35
C LYS A 168 19.55 16.52 -23.26
N GLU A 169 20.56 17.38 -23.18
CA GLU A 169 21.96 16.96 -23.04
C GLU A 169 22.21 16.23 -21.71
N VAL A 170 21.73 16.79 -20.59
CA VAL A 170 21.84 16.15 -19.27
C VAL A 170 21.12 14.80 -19.25
N PHE A 171 19.94 14.73 -19.87
CA PHE A 171 19.18 13.48 -19.97
C PHE A 171 19.93 12.41 -20.78
N GLN A 172 20.57 12.78 -21.90
CA GLN A 172 21.36 11.85 -22.71
C GLN A 172 22.58 11.33 -21.95
N ARG A 173 23.34 12.20 -21.28
CA ARG A 173 24.50 11.79 -20.45
C ARG A 173 24.13 10.86 -19.30
N THR A 174 22.93 10.96 -18.75
CA THR A 174 22.48 10.12 -17.63
C THR A 174 22.11 8.70 -18.08
N ARG A 175 21.91 8.49 -19.39
CA ARG A 175 21.53 7.21 -19.99
C ARG A 175 22.70 6.41 -20.57
N GLU A 176 23.84 7.07 -20.78
CA GLU A 176 25.12 6.45 -21.17
C GLU A 176 25.81 5.83 -19.94
#